data_AF-A0A8T3XCT2-F1
#
_entry.id   AF-A0A8T3XCT2-F1
#
_cell.length_a   1.000
_cell.length_b   1.000
_cell.length_c   1.000
_cell.angle_alpha   90.00
_cell.angle_beta   90.00
_cell.angle_gamma   90.00
#
_symmetry.space_group_name_H-M   'P 1'
#
loop_
_entity.id
_entity.type
_entity.pdbx_description
1 polymer ?
#
loop_
_entity_poly.entity_id
_entity_poly.type
_entity_poly.pdbx_seq_one_letter_code
_entity_poly.pdbx_strand_id
1 'polypeptide(L)'
;MFELVHFFRKDFNVPVILKNVGLEEVAGLKNYGFSEYTSDEFWNEDCKYDDQTFPQRIFKIEDLLALKGHKYASLRRKLRRCVDIETRLYSNEHDFKYVRQLLQKQDEHMAGEVYASQRLFLSLPQTENTTSLVFLYNTRIVGFSLLDRISSKCAGLNGLIYDSSIRELSAHIVFESVSSAFTSGYSYINLQGSEYPGLDFWKRMFNPEISIEKIHLIYR
;
A
#
# COMPACT_ATOMS: atom_id res chain seq x y z
N MET A 1 -0.89 22.95 13.06
CA MET A 1 0.52 22.51 13.19
C MET A 1 1.19 23.16 14.40
N PHE A 2 1.15 24.49 14.55
CA PHE A 2 1.63 25.20 15.76
C PHE A 2 1.06 24.63 17.08
N GLU A 3 -0.24 24.32 17.13
CA GLU A 3 -0.87 23.73 18.32
C GLU A 3 -0.41 22.29 18.61
N LEU A 4 -0.11 21.50 17.57
CA LEU A 4 0.37 20.13 17.69
C LEU A 4 1.81 20.09 18.27
N VAL A 5 2.66 21.02 17.82
CA VAL A 5 4.04 21.15 18.29
C VAL A 5 4.09 21.68 19.73
N HIS A 6 3.17 22.58 20.10
CA HIS A 6 3.05 23.06 21.47
C HIS A 6 2.56 21.96 22.43
N PHE A 7 1.69 21.06 21.96
CA PHE A 7 1.24 19.88 22.69
C PHE A 7 2.39 18.91 22.98
N PHE A 8 3.24 18.58 21.99
CA PHE A 8 4.37 17.67 22.19
C PHE A 8 5.43 18.21 23.16
N ARG A 9 5.69 19.53 23.14
CA ARG A 9 6.70 20.19 23.99
C ARG A 9 6.41 20.16 25.48
N LYS A 10 5.15 20.07 25.90
CA LYS A 10 4.76 20.29 27.30
C LYS A 10 4.64 19.01 28.11
N ASP A 11 4.30 17.88 27.47
CA ASP A 11 3.83 16.69 28.18
C ASP A 11 4.63 15.40 27.92
N PHE A 12 5.51 15.36 26.91
CA PHE A 12 6.29 14.15 26.58
C PHE A 12 7.78 14.36 26.86
N ASN A 13 8.29 13.73 27.93
CA ASN A 13 9.72 13.69 28.25
C ASN A 13 10.47 12.63 27.41
N VAL A 14 10.00 12.38 26.18
CA VAL A 14 10.48 11.34 25.26
C VAL A 14 10.57 11.92 23.84
N PRO A 15 11.52 11.46 23.02
CA PRO A 15 11.60 11.88 21.62
C PRO A 15 10.32 11.56 20.85
N VAL A 16 9.87 12.49 20.01
CA VAL A 16 8.70 12.33 19.14
C VAL A 16 9.18 12.03 17.73
N ILE A 17 8.66 10.95 17.14
CA ILE A 17 8.99 10.54 15.77
C ILE A 17 7.83 10.87 14.85
N LEU A 18 8.10 11.64 13.80
CA LEU A 18 7.18 11.89 12.70
C LEU A 18 7.53 10.97 11.53
N LYS A 19 6.67 10.00 11.23
CA LYS A 19 6.91 9.01 10.18
C LYS A 19 6.34 9.43 8.82
N ASN A 20 6.93 8.92 7.73
CA ASN A 20 6.43 9.02 6.35
C ASN A 20 6.27 10.47 5.82
N VAL A 21 7.22 11.33 6.16
CA VAL A 21 7.29 12.74 5.74
C VAL A 21 7.79 12.83 4.29
N GLY A 22 7.09 13.57 3.42
CA GLY A 22 7.57 13.86 2.07
C GLY A 22 8.79 14.78 2.10
N LEU A 23 9.77 14.56 1.22
CA LEU A 23 11.00 15.38 1.18
C LEU A 23 10.71 16.88 1.01
N GLU A 24 9.64 17.23 0.33
CA GLU A 24 9.16 18.59 0.14
C GLU A 24 8.69 19.28 1.43
N GLU A 25 8.30 18.51 2.44
CA GLU A 25 7.78 19.00 3.72
C GLU A 25 8.89 19.23 4.75
N VAL A 26 10.06 18.63 4.54
CA VAL A 26 11.17 18.56 5.50
C VAL A 26 11.66 19.95 5.90
N ALA A 27 11.88 20.85 4.93
CA ALA A 27 12.37 22.20 5.21
C ALA A 27 11.40 22.99 6.11
N GLY A 28 10.09 22.80 5.91
CA GLY A 28 9.07 23.42 6.75
C GLY A 28 9.08 22.86 8.17
N LEU A 29 9.22 21.53 8.31
CA LEU A 29 9.23 20.84 9.60
C LEU A 29 10.48 21.14 10.43
N LYS A 30 11.62 21.39 9.78
CA LYS A 30 12.85 21.86 10.46
C LYS A 30 12.63 23.16 11.23
N ASN A 31 11.78 24.06 10.73
CA ASN A 31 11.43 25.31 11.44
C ASN A 31 10.65 25.07 12.74
N TYR A 32 10.09 23.88 12.93
CA TYR A 32 9.37 23.48 14.14
C TYR A 32 10.23 22.66 15.11
N GLY A 33 11.53 22.51 14.84
CA GLY A 33 12.47 21.78 15.69
C GLY A 33 12.58 20.30 15.38
N PHE A 34 12.01 19.83 14.27
CA PHE A 34 12.26 18.48 13.77
C PHE A 34 13.62 18.41 13.06
N SER A 35 14.31 17.28 13.16
CA SER A 35 15.55 16.98 12.44
C SER A 35 15.48 15.61 11.79
N GLU A 36 16.35 15.36 10.81
CA GLU A 36 16.57 14.02 10.27
C GLU A 36 17.34 13.18 11.30
N TYR A 37 17.23 11.86 11.19
CA TYR A 37 18.02 10.93 12.00
C TYR A 37 19.51 11.04 11.67
N THR A 38 20.36 10.90 12.68
CA THR A 38 21.81 10.77 12.50
C THR A 38 22.25 9.33 12.82
N SER A 39 23.32 8.85 12.17
CA SER A 39 23.78 7.45 12.23
C SER A 39 24.23 6.99 13.64
N ASP A 40 24.48 7.93 14.53
CA ASP A 40 24.89 7.77 15.93
C ASP A 40 23.71 7.66 16.92
N GLU A 41 22.46 7.72 16.43
CA GLU A 41 21.26 7.66 17.28
C GLU A 41 20.85 6.23 17.66
N PHE A 42 21.71 5.23 17.40
CA PHE A 42 21.51 3.79 17.68
C PHE A 42 20.33 3.14 16.95
N TRP A 43 19.82 3.83 15.94
CA TRP A 43 18.83 3.32 15.01
C TRP A 43 19.58 3.02 13.71
N ASN A 44 19.41 1.82 13.15
CA ASN A 44 20.09 1.34 11.93
C ASN A 44 20.19 2.43 10.83
N GLU A 45 21.19 2.39 9.94
CA GLU A 45 21.37 3.37 8.86
C GLU A 45 20.13 3.54 7.96
N ASP A 46 19.30 2.51 7.89
CA ASP A 46 18.03 2.48 7.15
C ASP A 46 16.82 2.98 7.96
N CYS A 47 16.97 3.29 9.25
CA CYS A 47 15.87 3.73 10.12
C CYS A 47 15.26 5.06 9.70
N LYS A 48 15.98 5.90 8.94
CA LYS A 48 15.43 7.08 8.28
C LYS A 48 14.36 6.75 7.23
N TYR A 49 14.20 5.47 6.87
CA TYR A 49 13.22 4.96 5.90
C TYR A 49 12.32 3.82 6.44
N ASP A 50 12.35 3.50 7.73
CA ASP A 50 11.66 2.33 8.31
C ASP A 50 10.11 2.45 8.30
N ASP A 51 9.45 1.45 7.72
CA ASP A 51 8.05 1.33 7.25
C ASP A 51 7.82 1.61 5.74
N GLN A 52 8.72 2.28 5.03
CA GLN A 52 8.64 2.55 3.58
C GLN A 52 10.02 2.80 2.96
N THR A 53 10.95 1.84 3.12
CA THR A 53 12.34 1.90 2.64
C THR A 53 12.46 2.38 1.19
N PHE A 54 11.47 2.04 0.37
CA PHE A 54 11.36 2.46 -1.02
C PHE A 54 10.17 3.40 -1.25
N PRO A 55 10.27 4.32 -2.24
CA PRO A 55 9.26 5.32 -2.51
C PRO A 55 7.84 4.76 -2.66
N GLN A 56 6.84 5.55 -2.25
CA GLN A 56 5.47 5.28 -2.65
C GLN A 56 5.36 5.39 -4.17
N ARG A 57 4.71 4.42 -4.80
CA ARG A 57 4.53 4.36 -6.25
C ARG A 57 3.09 4.71 -6.61
N ILE A 58 2.90 5.78 -7.37
CA ILE A 58 1.59 6.23 -7.84
C ILE A 58 1.51 6.08 -9.35
N PHE A 59 0.38 5.58 -9.82
CA PHE A 59 0.15 5.20 -11.21
C PHE A 59 -1.09 5.88 -11.75
N LYS A 60 -1.02 6.30 -13.01
CA LYS A 60 -2.19 6.76 -13.74
C LYS A 60 -3.03 5.56 -14.18
N ILE A 61 -4.28 5.53 -13.75
CA ILE A 61 -5.19 4.39 -13.94
C ILE A 61 -5.44 4.12 -15.43
N GLU A 62 -5.68 5.16 -16.22
CA GLU A 62 -5.93 5.04 -17.67
C GLU A 62 -4.78 4.34 -18.41
N ASP A 63 -3.54 4.70 -18.07
CA ASP A 63 -2.34 4.11 -18.65
C ASP A 63 -2.22 2.62 -18.28
N LEU A 64 -2.50 2.30 -17.02
CA LEU A 64 -2.50 0.92 -16.51
C LEU A 64 -3.57 0.06 -17.18
N LEU A 65 -4.78 0.56 -17.37
CA LEU A 65 -5.84 -0.18 -18.03
C LEU A 65 -5.63 -0.32 -19.54
N ALA A 66 -5.06 0.72 -20.18
CA ALA A 66 -4.78 0.69 -21.61
C ALA A 66 -3.64 -0.29 -21.95
N LEU A 67 -2.70 -0.52 -21.04
CA LEU A 67 -1.54 -1.41 -21.21
C LEU A 67 -0.78 -1.17 -22.52
N LYS A 68 -0.66 0.09 -22.98
CA LYS A 68 -0.08 0.43 -24.30
C LYS A 68 1.44 0.58 -24.28
N GLY A 69 2.09 0.08 -25.33
CA GLY A 69 3.53 0.23 -25.53
C GLY A 69 4.40 -0.86 -24.89
N HIS A 70 5.72 -0.74 -25.08
CA HIS A 70 6.69 -1.76 -24.65
C HIS A 70 6.84 -1.80 -23.12
N LYS A 71 6.67 -0.67 -22.43
CA LYS A 71 6.77 -0.56 -20.96
C LYS A 71 5.83 -1.52 -20.20
N TYR A 72 4.65 -1.85 -20.76
CA TYR A 72 3.70 -2.81 -20.17
C TYR A 72 3.82 -4.25 -20.72
N ALA A 73 4.82 -4.57 -21.54
CA ALA A 73 4.92 -5.90 -22.16
C ALA A 73 5.04 -7.04 -21.12
N SER A 74 5.75 -6.80 -20.02
CA SER A 74 5.85 -7.76 -18.92
C SER A 74 4.50 -7.96 -18.23
N LEU A 75 3.80 -6.88 -17.89
CA LEU A 75 2.49 -6.94 -17.24
C LEU A 75 1.45 -7.66 -18.11
N ARG A 76 1.33 -7.31 -19.40
CA ARG A 76 0.44 -8.02 -20.33
C ARG A 76 0.70 -9.53 -20.36
N ARG A 77 1.96 -9.95 -20.37
CA ARG A 77 2.34 -11.37 -20.36
C ARG A 77 1.98 -12.06 -19.06
N LYS A 78 2.10 -11.39 -17.91
CA LYS A 78 1.64 -11.94 -16.62
C LYS A 78 0.13 -12.11 -16.59
N LEU A 79 -0.61 -11.06 -16.96
CA LEU A 79 -2.07 -11.08 -16.99
C LEU A 79 -2.62 -12.18 -17.91
N ARG A 80 -2.04 -12.39 -19.10
CA ARG A 80 -2.41 -13.48 -20.01
C ARG A 80 -2.13 -14.90 -19.49
N ARG A 81 -1.22 -15.04 -18.52
CA ARG A 81 -0.83 -16.33 -17.95
C ARG A 81 -1.57 -16.64 -16.66
N CYS A 82 -2.30 -15.69 -16.10
CA CYS A 82 -3.12 -15.92 -14.94
C CYS A 82 -4.28 -16.85 -15.32
N VAL A 83 -4.70 -17.67 -14.36
CA VAL A 83 -5.95 -18.41 -14.46
C VAL A 83 -7.14 -17.45 -14.54
N ASP A 84 -8.29 -17.96 -14.98
CA ASP A 84 -9.53 -17.19 -14.99
C ASP A 84 -9.96 -16.87 -13.55
N ILE A 85 -10.06 -15.59 -13.23
CA ILE A 85 -10.38 -15.09 -11.90
C ILE A 85 -11.66 -14.26 -11.98
N GLU A 86 -12.64 -14.62 -11.18
CA GLU A 86 -13.84 -13.81 -10.98
C GLU A 86 -13.59 -12.80 -9.86
N THR A 87 -14.05 -11.56 -10.04
CA THR A 87 -13.92 -10.48 -9.06
C THR A 87 -15.30 -10.02 -8.61
N ARG A 88 -15.50 -9.87 -7.30
CA ARG A 88 -16.70 -9.26 -6.73
C ARG A 88 -16.40 -8.47 -5.46
N LEU A 89 -17.37 -7.69 -5.01
CA LEU A 89 -17.30 -7.00 -3.72
C LEU A 89 -17.17 -8.02 -2.57
N TYR A 90 -16.32 -7.67 -1.61
CA TYR A 90 -16.13 -8.40 -0.36
C TYR A 90 -17.33 -8.18 0.57
N SER A 91 -17.88 -9.27 1.08
CA SER A 91 -18.88 -9.28 2.16
C SER A 91 -18.26 -9.80 3.44
N ASN A 92 -18.20 -8.97 4.49
CA ASN A 92 -17.61 -9.37 5.77
C ASN A 92 -18.32 -10.61 6.36
N GLU A 93 -19.65 -10.68 6.27
CA GLU A 93 -20.45 -11.79 6.83
C GLU A 93 -20.11 -13.14 6.19
N HIS A 94 -19.89 -13.18 4.88
CA HIS A 94 -19.70 -14.43 4.15
C HIS A 94 -18.23 -14.78 3.90
N ASP A 95 -17.39 -13.77 3.66
CA ASP A 95 -16.05 -13.97 3.11
C ASP A 95 -14.96 -13.90 4.18
N PHE A 96 -15.20 -13.25 5.33
CA PHE A 96 -14.19 -12.97 6.35
C PHE A 96 -13.43 -14.23 6.77
N LYS A 97 -14.13 -15.34 7.02
CA LYS A 97 -13.52 -16.60 7.42
C LYS A 97 -12.50 -17.09 6.39
N TYR A 98 -12.83 -17.02 5.10
CA TYR A 98 -11.99 -17.53 4.02
C TYR A 98 -10.79 -16.62 3.75
N VAL A 99 -10.99 -15.30 3.74
CA VAL A 99 -9.88 -14.35 3.57
C VAL A 99 -8.93 -14.41 4.76
N ARG A 100 -9.45 -14.56 5.99
CA ARG A 100 -8.63 -14.77 7.18
C ARG A 100 -7.78 -16.04 7.09
N GLN A 101 -8.32 -17.12 6.54
CA GLN A 101 -7.55 -18.35 6.31
C GLN A 101 -6.43 -18.14 5.28
N LEU A 102 -6.65 -17.33 4.24
CA LEU A 102 -5.57 -16.95 3.31
C LEU A 102 -4.49 -16.12 4.01
N LEU A 103 -4.89 -15.14 4.83
CA LEU A 103 -3.96 -14.31 5.59
C LEU A 103 -3.11 -15.15 6.55
N GLN A 104 -3.72 -16.12 7.25
CA GLN A 104 -3.01 -17.03 8.15
C GLN A 104 -1.97 -17.88 7.43
N LYS A 105 -2.22 -18.29 6.18
CA LYS A 105 -1.22 -19.01 5.38
C LYS A 105 -0.04 -18.14 4.96
N GLN A 106 -0.21 -16.82 4.95
CA GLN A 106 0.87 -15.87 4.67
C GLN A 106 1.64 -15.46 5.93
N ASP A 107 1.09 -15.71 7.12
CA ASP A 107 1.62 -15.26 8.42
C ASP A 107 3.03 -15.76 8.71
N GLU A 108 3.36 -17.00 8.31
CA GLU A 108 4.69 -17.61 8.52
C GLU A 108 5.85 -16.81 7.90
N HIS A 109 5.55 -15.86 7.00
CA HIS A 109 6.53 -15.07 6.27
C HIS A 109 6.33 -13.55 6.42
N MET A 110 5.50 -13.11 7.36
CA MET A 110 5.08 -11.71 7.49
C MET A 110 5.55 -11.11 8.82
N ALA A 111 5.94 -9.82 8.79
CA ALA A 111 6.14 -9.07 10.02
C ALA A 111 4.79 -8.93 10.76
N GLY A 112 4.81 -9.05 12.10
CA GLY A 112 3.58 -9.10 12.91
C GLY A 112 2.70 -7.85 12.78
N GLU A 113 3.30 -6.68 12.52
CA GLU A 113 2.57 -5.42 12.29
C GLU A 113 1.81 -5.39 10.95
N VAL A 114 2.39 -6.00 9.90
CA VAL A 114 1.74 -6.13 8.59
C VAL A 114 0.55 -7.08 8.72
N TYR A 115 0.71 -8.19 9.46
CA TYR A 115 -0.40 -9.11 9.74
C TYR A 115 -1.51 -8.41 10.54
N ALA A 116 -1.15 -7.63 11.57
CA ALA A 116 -2.11 -6.87 12.36
C ALA A 116 -2.90 -5.85 11.52
N SER A 117 -2.21 -5.15 10.61
CA SER A 117 -2.81 -4.19 9.67
C SER A 117 -3.75 -4.86 8.67
N GLN A 118 -3.31 -5.95 8.04
CA GLN A 118 -4.16 -6.73 7.13
C GLN A 118 -5.41 -7.26 7.85
N ARG A 119 -5.29 -7.71 9.10
CA ARG A 119 -6.43 -8.14 9.91
C ARG A 119 -7.42 -7.01 10.18
N LEU A 120 -6.93 -5.80 10.45
CA LEU A 120 -7.78 -4.61 10.59
C LEU A 120 -8.56 -4.35 9.29
N PHE A 121 -7.89 -4.41 8.14
CA PHE A 121 -8.50 -4.18 6.83
C PHE A 121 -9.67 -5.13 6.53
N LEU A 122 -9.62 -6.38 6.99
CA LEU A 122 -10.73 -7.33 6.84
C LEU A 122 -12.00 -6.89 7.58
N SER A 123 -11.87 -6.09 8.64
CA SER A 123 -13.00 -5.58 9.42
C SER A 123 -13.56 -4.26 8.92
N LEU A 124 -12.91 -3.62 7.94
CA LEU A 124 -13.37 -2.32 7.44
C LEU A 124 -14.66 -2.50 6.60
N PRO A 125 -15.70 -1.69 6.88
CA PRO A 125 -16.93 -1.73 6.11
C PRO A 125 -16.73 -1.16 4.71
N GLN A 126 -17.58 -1.59 3.76
CA GLN A 126 -17.70 -0.91 2.47
C GLN A 126 -18.28 0.48 2.70
N THR A 127 -17.64 1.51 2.14
CA THR A 127 -18.12 2.90 2.22
C THR A 127 -17.87 3.61 0.89
N GLU A 128 -18.29 4.87 0.76
CA GLU A 128 -17.91 5.69 -0.39
C GLU A 128 -16.39 5.91 -0.52
N ASN A 129 -15.65 5.75 0.57
CA ASN A 129 -14.20 5.96 0.60
C ASN A 129 -13.42 4.64 0.60
N THR A 130 -14.06 3.52 0.93
CA THR A 130 -13.40 2.22 1.11
C THR A 130 -14.10 1.15 0.28
N THR A 131 -13.35 0.51 -0.60
CA THR A 131 -13.83 -0.59 -1.45
C THR A 131 -12.95 -1.82 -1.26
N SER A 132 -13.55 -2.92 -0.80
CA SER A 132 -12.85 -4.20 -0.69
C SER A 132 -13.39 -5.21 -1.68
N LEU A 133 -12.49 -5.97 -2.31
CA LEU A 133 -12.80 -6.96 -3.34
C LEU A 133 -12.31 -8.34 -2.90
N VAL A 134 -13.00 -9.39 -3.36
CA VAL A 134 -12.51 -10.77 -3.32
C VAL A 134 -12.38 -11.33 -4.73
N PHE A 135 -11.43 -12.24 -4.87
CA PHE A 135 -11.03 -12.86 -6.12
C PHE A 135 -11.24 -14.36 -6.02
N LEU A 136 -11.95 -14.94 -6.97
CA LEU A 136 -12.37 -16.33 -6.95
C LEU A 136 -11.75 -17.10 -8.12
N TYR A 137 -11.23 -18.29 -7.83
CA TYR A 137 -10.83 -19.29 -8.82
C TYR A 137 -11.62 -20.56 -8.56
N ASN A 138 -12.42 -21.02 -9.53
CA ASN A 138 -13.33 -22.16 -9.38
C ASN A 138 -14.17 -22.06 -8.09
N THR A 139 -14.85 -20.92 -7.90
CA THR A 139 -15.69 -20.56 -6.73
C THR A 139 -14.97 -20.44 -5.37
N ARG A 140 -13.69 -20.77 -5.30
CA ARG A 140 -12.88 -20.61 -4.08
C ARG A 140 -12.27 -19.21 -4.05
N ILE A 141 -12.39 -18.53 -2.91
CA ILE A 141 -11.66 -17.27 -2.66
C ILE A 141 -10.16 -17.55 -2.62
N VAL A 142 -9.42 -16.90 -3.50
CA VAL A 142 -7.97 -16.99 -3.65
C VAL A 142 -7.27 -15.65 -3.45
N GLY A 143 -8.02 -14.56 -3.35
CA GLY A 143 -7.44 -13.26 -3.06
C GLY A 143 -8.43 -12.27 -2.47
N PHE A 144 -7.86 -11.20 -1.95
CA PHE A 144 -8.55 -10.05 -1.39
C PHE A 144 -7.73 -8.79 -1.67
N SER A 145 -8.42 -7.69 -1.92
CA SER A 145 -7.82 -6.36 -1.95
C SER A 145 -8.67 -5.35 -1.22
N LEU A 146 -8.04 -4.31 -0.67
CA LEU A 146 -8.71 -3.15 -0.10
C LEU A 146 -8.17 -1.88 -0.73
N LEU A 147 -9.08 -1.10 -1.29
CA LEU A 147 -8.87 0.26 -1.78
C LEU A 147 -9.45 1.23 -0.76
N ASP A 148 -8.70 2.27 -0.43
CA ASP A 148 -9.17 3.36 0.41
C ASP A 148 -8.85 4.72 -0.22
N ARG A 149 -9.66 5.74 0.09
CA ARG A 149 -9.52 7.06 -0.51
C ARG A 149 -8.32 7.80 0.09
N ILE A 150 -7.40 8.24 -0.76
CA ILE A 150 -6.34 9.19 -0.38
C ILE A 150 -6.77 10.62 -0.68
N SER A 151 -7.42 10.84 -1.84
CA SER A 151 -7.96 12.13 -2.24
C SER A 151 -9.16 11.96 -3.16
N SER A 152 -9.75 13.04 -3.68
CA SER A 152 -10.81 12.94 -4.69
C SER A 152 -10.37 12.29 -6.02
N LYS A 153 -9.06 12.16 -6.28
CA LYS A 153 -8.53 11.60 -7.53
C LYS A 153 -7.65 10.38 -7.36
N CYS A 154 -7.29 10.03 -6.13
CA CYS A 154 -6.34 8.95 -5.84
C CYS A 154 -6.90 7.99 -4.79
N ALA A 155 -6.89 6.69 -5.12
CA ALA A 155 -7.13 5.61 -4.19
C ALA A 155 -5.81 4.93 -3.79
N GLY A 156 -5.69 4.49 -2.55
CA GLY A 156 -4.58 3.66 -2.07
C GLY A 156 -4.98 2.19 -2.05
N LEU A 157 -4.13 1.32 -2.59
CA LEU A 157 -4.25 -0.12 -2.40
C LEU A 157 -3.55 -0.52 -1.09
N ASN A 158 -4.32 -0.64 -0.02
CA ASN A 158 -3.81 -0.88 1.34
C ASN A 158 -3.83 -2.36 1.73
N GLY A 159 -4.81 -3.12 1.23
CA GLY A 159 -4.91 -4.56 1.46
C GLY A 159 -4.57 -5.36 0.20
N LEU A 160 -3.72 -6.38 0.34
CA LEU A 160 -3.42 -7.34 -0.73
C LEU A 160 -3.09 -8.69 -0.11
N ILE A 161 -4.06 -9.60 -0.09
CA ILE A 161 -3.93 -10.95 0.45
C ILE A 161 -4.22 -11.92 -0.69
N TYR A 162 -3.40 -12.94 -0.89
CA TYR A 162 -3.58 -13.86 -2.03
C TYR A 162 -2.93 -15.22 -1.82
N ASP A 163 -3.46 -16.24 -2.51
CA ASP A 163 -2.84 -17.56 -2.57
C ASP A 163 -1.57 -17.50 -3.45
N SER A 164 -0.40 -17.47 -2.81
CA SER A 164 0.89 -17.34 -3.49
C SER A 164 1.25 -18.56 -4.36
N SER A 165 0.53 -19.68 -4.21
CA SER A 165 0.68 -20.85 -5.08
C SER A 165 0.12 -20.61 -6.50
N ILE A 166 -0.74 -19.59 -6.67
CA ILE A 166 -1.32 -19.25 -7.96
C ILE A 166 -0.42 -18.22 -8.65
N ARG A 167 0.22 -18.69 -9.73
CA ARG A 167 1.18 -17.89 -10.49
C ARG A 167 0.54 -16.62 -11.05
N GLU A 168 1.24 -15.50 -10.91
CA GLU A 168 0.84 -14.17 -11.39
C GLU A 168 -0.43 -13.57 -10.76
N LEU A 169 -1.04 -14.22 -9.76
CA LEU A 169 -2.30 -13.78 -9.16
C LEU A 169 -2.22 -12.37 -8.57
N SER A 170 -1.12 -12.02 -7.90
CA SER A 170 -0.96 -10.68 -7.32
C SER A 170 -1.00 -9.56 -8.37
N ALA A 171 -0.44 -9.79 -9.55
CA ALA A 171 -0.48 -8.81 -10.64
C ALA A 171 -1.90 -8.68 -11.22
N HIS A 172 -2.64 -9.79 -11.28
CA HIS A 172 -4.03 -9.79 -11.71
C HIS A 172 -4.94 -9.07 -10.71
N ILE A 173 -4.79 -9.35 -9.41
CA ILE A 173 -5.51 -8.65 -8.34
C ILE A 173 -5.31 -7.14 -8.43
N VAL A 174 -4.06 -6.67 -8.53
CA VAL A 174 -3.79 -5.23 -8.67
C VAL A 174 -4.48 -4.65 -9.90
N PHE A 175 -4.43 -5.34 -11.04
CA PHE A 175 -5.06 -4.86 -12.27
C PHE A 175 -6.59 -4.73 -12.14
N GLU A 176 -7.25 -5.72 -11.55
CA GLU A 176 -8.68 -5.68 -11.29
C GLU A 176 -9.06 -4.63 -10.24
N SER A 177 -8.25 -4.44 -9.19
CA SER A 177 -8.42 -3.33 -8.24
C SER A 177 -8.30 -1.97 -8.93
N VAL A 178 -7.40 -1.83 -9.92
CA VAL A 178 -7.29 -0.61 -10.75
C VAL A 178 -8.55 -0.39 -11.59
N SER A 179 -9.11 -1.44 -12.17
CA SER A 179 -10.38 -1.38 -12.92
C SER A 179 -11.54 -0.94 -12.02
N SER A 180 -11.61 -1.47 -10.81
CA SER A 180 -12.59 -1.05 -9.81
C SER A 180 -12.40 0.42 -9.39
N ALA A 181 -11.16 0.86 -9.14
CA ALA A 181 -10.86 2.25 -8.82
C ALA A 181 -11.25 3.22 -9.96
N PHE A 182 -11.03 2.83 -11.22
CA PHE A 182 -11.46 3.60 -12.38
C PHE A 182 -12.97 3.77 -12.43
N THR A 183 -13.71 2.68 -12.20
CA THR A 183 -15.18 2.69 -12.16
C THR A 183 -15.71 3.58 -11.05
N SER A 184 -15.00 3.67 -9.93
CA SER A 184 -15.29 4.60 -8.82
C SER A 184 -14.84 6.04 -9.08
N GLY A 185 -14.31 6.37 -10.26
CA GLY A 185 -13.97 7.73 -10.68
C GLY A 185 -12.56 8.20 -10.29
N TYR A 186 -11.69 7.32 -9.80
CA TYR A 186 -10.31 7.68 -9.50
C TYR A 186 -9.48 7.80 -10.79
N SER A 187 -8.53 8.74 -10.81
CA SER A 187 -7.57 8.90 -11.91
C SER A 187 -6.21 8.25 -11.60
N TYR A 188 -5.93 8.07 -10.31
CA TYR A 188 -4.67 7.58 -9.80
C TYR A 188 -4.88 6.45 -8.79
N ILE A 189 -3.93 5.52 -8.76
CA ILE A 189 -3.80 4.52 -7.71
C ILE A 189 -2.42 4.64 -7.06
N ASN A 190 -2.36 4.58 -5.73
CA ASN A 190 -1.14 4.51 -4.95
C ASN A 190 -0.96 3.09 -4.43
N LEU A 191 0.14 2.42 -4.77
CA LEU A 191 0.44 1.07 -4.27
C LEU A 191 1.26 1.09 -2.97
N GLN A 192 1.36 2.22 -2.28
CA GLN A 192 2.14 2.44 -1.06
C GLN A 192 3.66 2.28 -1.26
N GLY A 193 4.44 2.56 -0.21
CA GLY A 193 5.88 2.34 -0.16
C GLY A 193 6.23 0.86 -0.12
N SER A 194 7.52 0.52 -0.23
CA SER A 194 7.94 -0.89 -0.13
C SER A 194 8.96 -1.05 0.98
N GLU A 195 8.94 -2.21 1.62
CA GLU A 195 9.82 -2.54 2.74
C GLU A 195 11.14 -3.16 2.25
N TYR A 196 11.13 -3.79 1.07
CA TYR A 196 12.29 -4.47 0.49
C TYR A 196 12.42 -4.28 -1.05
N PRO A 197 13.64 -4.41 -1.61
CA PRO A 197 13.90 -4.11 -3.03
C PRO A 197 13.07 -4.94 -4.01
N GLY A 198 12.77 -6.18 -3.67
CA GLY A 198 11.97 -7.09 -4.49
C GLY A 198 10.54 -6.60 -4.71
N LEU A 199 9.91 -6.05 -3.67
CA LEU A 199 8.57 -5.48 -3.77
C LEU A 199 8.58 -4.19 -4.58
N ASP A 200 9.57 -3.32 -4.39
CA ASP A 200 9.72 -2.10 -5.20
C ASP A 200 9.96 -2.42 -6.68
N PHE A 201 10.82 -3.39 -6.98
CA PHE A 201 11.04 -3.87 -8.34
C PHE A 201 9.74 -4.40 -8.96
N TRP A 202 8.96 -5.17 -8.19
CA TRP A 202 7.65 -5.63 -8.65
C TRP A 202 6.70 -4.44 -8.91
N LYS A 203 6.58 -3.46 -8.00
CA LYS A 203 5.71 -2.28 -8.22
C LYS A 203 6.12 -1.47 -9.45
N ARG A 204 7.42 -1.37 -9.76
CA ARG A 204 7.91 -0.67 -10.96
C ARG A 204 7.43 -1.31 -12.27
N MET A 205 7.05 -2.58 -12.27
CA MET A 205 6.51 -3.24 -13.47
C MET A 205 5.18 -2.65 -13.96
N PHE A 206 4.47 -1.96 -13.07
CA PHE A 206 3.25 -1.23 -13.35
C PHE A 206 3.53 0.18 -13.92
N ASN A 207 4.81 0.55 -14.12
CA ASN A 207 5.25 1.82 -14.69
C ASN A 207 4.66 3.04 -13.96
N PRO A 208 5.15 3.35 -12.74
CA PRO A 208 4.65 4.48 -11.95
C PRO A 208 4.85 5.80 -12.69
N GLU A 209 3.88 6.71 -12.53
CA GLU A 209 3.97 8.08 -13.02
C GLU A 209 4.68 8.97 -12.00
N ILE A 210 4.41 8.74 -10.70
CA ILE A 210 4.96 9.53 -9.60
C ILE A 210 5.59 8.57 -8.60
N SER A 211 6.72 9.00 -8.04
CA SER A 211 7.40 8.34 -6.93
C SER A 211 7.60 9.34 -5.82
N ILE A 212 7.11 9.03 -4.62
CA ILE A 212 7.23 9.92 -3.46
C ILE A 212 8.21 9.27 -2.48
N GLU A 213 9.38 9.89 -2.35
CA GLU A 213 10.35 9.54 -1.31
C GLU A 213 9.85 10.03 0.04
N LYS A 214 9.95 9.15 1.04
CA LYS A 214 9.49 9.41 2.40
C LYS A 214 10.66 9.21 3.37
N ILE A 215 10.68 10.03 4.42
CA ILE A 215 11.63 9.90 5.52
C ILE A 215 10.93 10.00 6.87
N HIS A 216 11.62 9.63 7.93
CA HIS A 216 11.20 9.91 9.30
C HIS A 216 11.99 11.10 9.85
N LEU A 217 11.32 11.95 10.63
CA LEU A 217 11.93 13.06 11.35
C LEU A 217 11.76 12.85 12.85
N ILE A 218 12.69 13.37 13.63
CA ILE A 218 12.68 13.32 15.10
C ILE A 218 12.55 14.73 15.67
N TYR A 219 11.75 14.87 16.73
CA TYR A 219 11.63 16.06 17.54
C TYR A 219 12.10 15.74 18.96
N ARG A 220 12.92 16.63 19.53
CA ARG A 220 13.53 16.52 20.85
C ARG A 220 13.18 17.71 21.74
#